data_AF-A0A2S7IH41-F1
#
_entry.id   AF-A0A2S7IH41-F1
#
_cell.length_a   1.000
_cell.length_b   1.000
_cell.length_c   1.000
_cell.angle_alpha   90.00
_cell.angle_beta   90.00
_cell.angle_gamma   90.00
#
_symmetry.space_group_name_H-M   'P 1'
#
loop_
_entity.id
_entity.type
_entity.pdbx_description
1 polymer ?
#
loop_
_entity_poly.entity_id
_entity_poly.type
_entity_poly.pdbx_seq_one_letter_code
_entity_poly.pdbx_strand_id
1 'polypeptide(L)'
;MKTLLLIVSALFSLHVSAQSVQMHVIGQGDNYWITATKREHTFQVVYARRDSTDGRKLNKLAQQRGITLHMIATNFGEFGSEQKKRLDEYSALRESCTYYTKDSLRFKADDEPRFTQLFDSLLILSEKDLNTNLRAKERYLTLDGTYFSWIITNHRKVKNVHAVSPQENTYPLLYHYIKACLNLYRTRNKGNLLQNFSGY
;
A
#
# COMPACT_ATOMS: atom_id res chain seq x y z
N MET A 1 10.21 48.55 -24.11
CA MET A 1 11.47 47.91 -24.53
C MET A 1 11.85 46.94 -23.42
N LYS A 2 11.55 45.63 -23.38
CA LYS A 2 11.75 44.52 -24.34
C LYS A 2 13.15 44.49 -24.95
N THR A 3 14.08 43.77 -24.30
CA THR A 3 14.93 42.66 -24.84
C THR A 3 15.65 42.01 -23.63
N LEU A 4 15.25 40.80 -23.20
CA LEU A 4 15.82 39.49 -23.55
C LEU A 4 17.27 39.30 -23.09
N LEU A 5 17.46 38.56 -21.99
CA LEU A 5 18.56 37.60 -21.90
C LEU A 5 17.99 36.28 -21.37
N LEU A 6 17.58 35.46 -22.33
CA LEU A 6 17.40 34.02 -22.19
C LEU A 6 18.73 33.44 -21.70
N ILE A 7 18.80 33.01 -20.45
CA ILE A 7 19.65 31.87 -20.11
C ILE A 7 18.72 30.68 -20.02
N VAL A 8 18.75 29.94 -21.12
CA VAL A 8 18.33 28.56 -21.25
C VAL A 8 19.10 27.74 -20.20
N SER A 9 18.59 27.66 -18.98
CA SER A 9 18.77 26.47 -18.16
C SER A 9 17.55 25.59 -18.40
N ALA A 10 17.56 24.98 -19.59
CA ALA A 10 16.98 23.67 -19.80
C ALA A 10 17.72 22.68 -18.87
N LEU A 11 17.46 22.78 -17.57
CA LEU A 11 17.70 21.69 -16.66
C LEU A 11 16.61 20.69 -16.96
N PHE A 12 16.99 19.74 -17.81
CA PHE A 12 16.37 18.44 -17.99
C PHE A 12 15.27 18.20 -16.97
N SER A 13 14.03 18.39 -17.40
CA SER A 13 12.92 17.60 -16.87
C SER A 13 13.15 16.15 -17.30
N LEU A 14 14.18 15.52 -16.75
CA LEU A 14 14.15 14.10 -16.47
C LEU A 14 13.09 13.96 -15.38
N HIS A 15 11.83 13.91 -15.81
CA HIS A 15 10.79 13.25 -15.06
C HIS A 15 11.23 11.79 -14.91
N VAL A 16 12.17 11.52 -14.00
CA VAL A 16 12.36 10.18 -13.47
C VAL A 16 11.10 9.94 -12.66
N SER A 17 10.10 9.43 -13.38
CA SER A 17 8.81 9.05 -12.82
C SER A 17 9.10 7.95 -11.82
N ALA A 18 9.09 8.32 -10.54
CA ALA A 18 9.32 7.42 -9.44
C ALA A 18 8.37 6.22 -9.59
N GLN A 19 8.93 5.02 -9.60
CA GLN A 19 8.15 3.80 -9.60
C GLN A 19 7.83 3.46 -8.15
N SER A 20 6.62 2.97 -7.88
CA SER A 20 6.24 2.63 -6.51
C SER A 20 5.40 1.36 -6.46
N VAL A 21 5.65 0.56 -5.43
CA VAL A 21 4.80 -0.55 -5.01
C VAL A 21 4.30 -0.23 -3.62
N GLN A 22 3.00 0.02 -3.50
CA GLN A 22 2.31 0.20 -2.23
C GLN A 22 1.60 -1.09 -1.89
N MET A 23 1.78 -1.56 -0.67
CA MET A 23 1.13 -2.75 -0.13
C MET A 23 0.37 -2.35 1.12
N HIS A 24 -0.92 -2.69 1.16
CA HIS A 24 -1.79 -2.53 2.31
C HIS A 24 -2.23 -3.91 2.78
N VAL A 25 -1.87 -4.24 4.01
CA VAL A 25 -2.35 -5.43 4.72
C VAL A 25 -3.59 -5.05 5.53
N ILE A 26 -4.68 -5.75 5.28
CA ILE A 26 -5.97 -5.61 5.95
C ILE A 26 -6.23 -6.95 6.66
N GLY A 27 -6.08 -6.98 7.98
CA GLY A 27 -6.37 -8.16 8.82
C GLY A 27 -7.37 -7.86 9.93
N GLN A 28 -7.74 -8.87 10.73
CA GLN A 28 -8.74 -8.73 11.81
C GLN A 28 -8.34 -7.85 13.01
N GLY A 29 -7.18 -7.19 13.00
CA GLY A 29 -6.75 -6.38 14.15
C GLY A 29 -5.81 -5.23 13.81
N ASP A 30 -4.88 -5.44 12.88
CA ASP A 30 -3.86 -4.44 12.55
C ASP A 30 -3.83 -4.13 11.06
N ASN A 31 -3.86 -2.83 10.73
CA ASN A 31 -3.63 -2.35 9.37
C ASN A 31 -2.16 -1.92 9.24
N TYR A 32 -1.43 -2.60 8.34
CA TYR A 32 -0.02 -2.31 8.04
C TYR A 32 0.14 -1.89 6.59
N TRP A 33 0.89 -0.81 6.37
CA TRP A 33 1.15 -0.28 5.04
C TRP A 33 2.66 -0.30 4.80
N ILE A 34 3.08 -0.84 3.66
CA ILE A 34 4.47 -0.82 3.22
C ILE A 34 4.50 -0.19 1.83
N THR A 35 5.22 0.91 1.69
CA THR A 35 5.39 1.61 0.41
C THR A 35 6.85 1.62 0.04
N ALA A 36 7.22 0.92 -1.03
CA ALA A 36 8.54 1.01 -1.64
C ALA A 36 8.49 1.93 -2.85
N THR A 37 9.38 2.92 -2.89
CA THR A 37 9.55 3.83 -4.02
C THR A 37 10.97 3.71 -4.55
N LYS A 38 11.12 3.46 -5.85
CA LYS A 38 12.40 3.47 -6.56
C LYS A 38 12.58 4.79 -7.30
N ARG A 39 13.72 5.44 -7.09
CA ARG A 39 14.17 6.62 -7.84
C ARG A 39 15.59 6.36 -8.30
N GLU A 40 15.77 6.23 -9.61
CA GLU A 40 17.05 5.90 -10.24
C GLU A 40 17.68 4.65 -9.59
N HIS A 41 18.77 4.84 -8.85
CA HIS A 41 19.55 3.80 -8.19
C HIS A 41 19.28 3.70 -6.69
N THR A 42 18.20 4.32 -6.19
CA THR A 42 17.88 4.33 -4.76
C THR A 42 16.45 3.88 -4.48
N PHE A 43 16.29 3.19 -3.36
CA PHE A 43 15.00 2.82 -2.80
C PHE A 43 14.73 3.59 -1.53
N GLN A 44 13.46 3.96 -1.35
CA GLN A 44 12.91 4.36 -0.07
C GLN A 44 11.73 3.45 0.25
N VAL A 45 11.81 2.73 1.36
CA VAL A 45 10.73 1.86 1.86
C VAL A 45 10.18 2.46 3.14
N VAL A 46 8.89 2.78 3.14
CA VAL A 46 8.18 3.33 4.30
C VAL A 46 7.27 2.26 4.86
N TYR A 47 7.35 2.05 6.16
CA TYR A 47 6.54 1.11 6.92
C TYR A 47 5.64 1.92 7.84
N ALA A 48 4.35 1.61 7.86
CA ALA A 48 3.38 2.26 8.73
C ALA A 48 2.49 1.21 9.39
N ARG A 49 2.25 1.39 10.68
CA ARG A 49 1.25 0.61 11.44
C ARG A 49 0.20 1.57 11.97
N ARG A 50 -1.07 1.22 11.80
CA ARG A 50 -2.18 1.92 12.45
C ARG A 50 -2.09 1.69 13.96
N ASP A 51 -2.04 2.73 14.77
CA ASP A 51 -2.02 2.59 16.24
C ASP A 51 -3.41 2.76 16.84
N SER A 52 -4.09 3.85 16.50
CA SER A 52 -5.41 4.17 17.06
C SER A 52 -6.18 5.12 16.16
N THR A 53 -7.50 5.17 16.36
CA THR A 53 -8.36 6.20 15.77
C THR A 53 -8.98 6.99 16.91
N ASP A 54 -8.90 8.33 16.86
CA ASP A 54 -9.59 9.18 17.83
C ASP A 54 -11.10 9.15 17.55
N GLY A 55 -11.79 8.25 18.25
CA GLY A 55 -13.23 8.07 18.13
C GLY A 55 -14.04 9.31 18.54
N ARG A 56 -13.53 10.13 19.47
CA ARG A 56 -14.23 11.37 19.89
C ARG A 56 -14.19 12.40 18.78
N LYS A 57 -13.01 12.62 18.19
CA LYS A 57 -12.85 13.52 17.04
C LYS A 57 -13.61 13.02 15.83
N LEU A 58 -13.55 11.72 15.54
CA LEU A 58 -14.29 11.10 14.44
C LEU A 58 -15.80 11.33 14.60
N ASN A 59 -16.37 11.02 15.77
CA ASN A 59 -17.80 11.19 16.01
C ASN A 59 -18.22 12.66 15.90
N LYS A 60 -17.43 13.59 16.46
CA LYS A 60 -17.70 15.02 16.37
C LYS A 60 -17.73 15.50 14.90
N LEU A 61 -16.73 15.12 14.11
CA LEU A 61 -16.66 15.50 12.71
C LEU A 61 -17.75 14.81 11.86
N ALA A 62 -18.09 13.57 12.17
CA ALA A 62 -19.15 12.84 11.48
C ALA A 62 -20.51 13.53 11.70
N GLN A 63 -20.80 13.92 12.95
CA GLN A 63 -21.99 14.70 13.29
C GLN A 63 -22.03 16.06 12.58
N GLN A 64 -20.92 16.79 12.55
CA GLN A 64 -20.82 18.08 11.83
C GLN A 64 -21.08 17.94 10.32
N ARG A 65 -20.80 16.77 9.74
CA ARG A 65 -21.05 16.46 8.34
C ARG A 65 -22.37 15.73 8.09
N GLY A 66 -23.21 15.55 9.11
CA GLY A 66 -24.49 14.84 8.98
C GLY A 66 -24.35 13.34 8.72
N ILE A 67 -23.19 12.74 9.01
CA ILE A 67 -22.94 11.31 8.83
C ILE A 67 -23.34 10.56 10.12
N THR A 68 -24.52 9.95 10.11
CA THR A 68 -25.00 9.08 11.21
C THR A 68 -24.59 7.62 10.99
N LEU A 69 -23.92 7.02 11.98
CA LEU A 69 -23.46 5.62 11.97
C LEU A 69 -24.55 4.60 11.63
N HIS A 70 -25.80 4.88 12.01
CA HIS A 70 -26.93 4.00 11.73
C HIS A 70 -27.23 3.86 10.23
N MET A 71 -26.88 4.85 9.39
CA MET A 71 -27.04 4.79 7.93
C MET A 71 -26.02 3.87 7.23
N ILE A 72 -24.95 3.47 7.93
CA ILE A 72 -23.88 2.61 7.39
C ILE A 72 -24.15 1.13 7.71
N ALA A 73 -24.90 0.85 8.78
CA ALA A 73 -25.16 -0.51 9.25
C ALA A 73 -26.38 -1.19 8.61
N THR A 74 -27.25 -0.45 7.93
CA THR A 74 -28.48 -0.98 7.32
C THR A 74 -28.34 -1.09 5.81
N ASN A 75 -27.89 -2.27 5.37
CA ASN A 75 -28.44 -3.07 4.27
C ASN A 75 -27.32 -3.91 3.64
N PHE A 76 -27.42 -5.23 3.82
CA PHE A 76 -26.67 -6.23 3.06
C PHE A 76 -27.23 -6.33 1.61
N GLY A 77 -27.23 -5.22 0.88
CA GLY A 77 -27.67 -5.09 -0.51
C GLY A 77 -26.75 -4.15 -1.29
N GLU A 78 -26.92 -4.07 -2.61
CA GLU A 78 -26.15 -3.14 -3.46
C GLU A 78 -26.31 -1.70 -2.94
N PHE A 79 -25.22 -1.13 -2.43
CA PHE A 79 -25.19 0.27 -2.05
C PHE A 79 -25.44 1.13 -3.29
N GLY A 80 -26.52 1.92 -3.27
CA GLY A 80 -26.72 2.97 -4.24
C GLY A 80 -25.52 3.94 -4.25
N SER A 81 -25.37 4.68 -5.35
CA SER A 81 -24.24 5.61 -5.55
C SER A 81 -24.09 6.62 -4.42
N GLU A 82 -25.20 7.05 -3.81
CA GLU A 82 -25.21 7.98 -2.69
C GLU A 82 -24.73 7.34 -1.38
N GLN A 83 -25.16 6.11 -1.06
CA GLN A 83 -24.68 5.41 0.13
C GLN A 83 -23.19 5.07 0.02
N LYS A 84 -22.72 4.67 -1.16
CA LYS A 84 -21.29 4.46 -1.41
C LYS A 84 -20.49 5.73 -1.18
N LYS A 85 -20.97 6.87 -1.69
CA LYS A 85 -20.33 8.17 -1.46
C LYS A 85 -20.26 8.52 0.03
N ARG A 86 -21.34 8.30 0.79
CA ARG A 86 -21.34 8.53 2.25
C ARG A 86 -20.39 7.59 3.00
N LEU A 87 -20.28 6.34 2.56
CA LEU A 87 -19.32 5.38 3.11
C LEU A 87 -17.87 5.79 2.84
N ASP A 88 -17.59 6.28 1.62
CA ASP A 88 -16.27 6.80 1.24
C ASP A 88 -15.93 8.06 2.05
N GLU A 89 -16.88 8.98 2.23
CA GLU A 89 -16.73 10.17 3.06
C GLU A 89 -16.45 9.82 4.53
N TYR A 90 -17.18 8.84 5.08
CA TYR A 90 -16.95 8.35 6.44
C TYR A 90 -15.57 7.68 6.58
N SER A 91 -15.18 6.87 5.59
CA SER A 91 -13.89 6.18 5.57
C SER A 91 -12.73 7.17 5.51
N ALA A 92 -12.83 8.19 4.65
CA ALA A 92 -11.86 9.28 4.57
C ALA A 92 -11.77 10.07 5.90
N LEU A 93 -12.92 10.29 6.54
CA LEU A 93 -12.96 10.98 7.82
C LEU A 93 -12.30 10.16 8.94
N ARG A 94 -12.61 8.86 9.00
CA ARG A 94 -11.98 7.91 9.92
C ARG A 94 -10.47 7.90 9.72
N GLU A 95 -10.01 7.88 8.47
CA GLU A 95 -8.61 7.90 8.13
C GLU A 95 -7.93 9.20 8.61
N SER A 96 -8.56 10.36 8.45
CA SER A 96 -8.06 11.65 8.96
C SER A 96 -7.95 11.75 10.49
N CYS A 97 -8.67 10.89 11.21
CA CYS A 97 -8.65 10.79 12.67
C CYS A 97 -7.80 9.61 13.16
N THR A 98 -7.09 8.94 12.25
CA THR A 98 -6.28 7.77 12.56
C THR A 98 -4.81 8.15 12.69
N TYR A 99 -4.18 7.67 13.75
CA TYR A 99 -2.76 7.84 14.03
C TYR A 99 -1.97 6.61 13.59
N TYR A 100 -0.77 6.87 13.06
CA TYR A 100 0.13 5.86 12.53
C TYR A 100 1.53 6.05 13.08
N THR A 101 2.14 4.98 13.56
CA THR A 101 3.59 4.92 13.77
C THR A 101 4.23 4.56 12.44
N LYS A 102 5.24 5.33 12.04
CA LYS A 102 5.93 5.16 10.77
C LYS A 102 7.42 5.04 10.97
N ASP A 103 8.05 4.28 10.10
CA ASP A 103 9.49 4.17 10.00
C ASP A 103 9.88 4.02 8.53
N SER A 104 11.13 4.30 8.18
CA SER A 104 11.58 4.21 6.79
C SER A 104 13.03 3.79 6.65
N LEU A 105 13.32 3.11 5.55
CA LEU A 105 14.65 2.72 5.14
C LEU A 105 14.97 3.33 3.78
N ARG A 106 16.22 3.78 3.62
CA ARG A 106 16.76 4.22 2.33
C ARG A 106 18.06 3.48 2.05
N PHE A 107 18.20 2.97 0.83
CA PHE A 107 19.35 2.18 0.41
C PHE A 107 19.56 2.26 -1.10
N LYS A 108 20.76 1.89 -1.59
CA LYS A 108 21.02 1.83 -3.03
C LYS A 108 20.51 0.51 -3.59
N ALA A 109 20.01 0.53 -4.83
CA ALA A 109 19.49 -0.66 -5.51
C ALA A 109 20.52 -1.80 -5.57
N ASP A 110 21.81 -1.43 -5.73
CA ASP A 110 22.93 -2.38 -5.82
C ASP A 110 23.26 -3.04 -4.47
N ASP A 111 22.86 -2.43 -3.35
CA ASP A 111 23.06 -3.01 -2.01
C ASP A 111 22.11 -4.20 -1.77
N GLU A 112 20.98 -4.26 -2.50
CA GLU A 112 19.92 -5.26 -2.31
C GLU A 112 19.42 -5.79 -3.67
N PRO A 113 20.26 -6.51 -4.44
CA PRO A 113 19.94 -6.89 -5.82
C PRO A 113 18.72 -7.80 -5.91
N ARG A 114 18.52 -8.70 -4.93
CA ARG A 114 17.33 -9.57 -4.87
C ARG A 114 16.04 -8.78 -4.66
N PHE A 115 16.07 -7.77 -3.79
CA PHE A 115 14.92 -6.88 -3.56
C PHE A 115 14.59 -6.11 -4.84
N THR A 116 15.61 -5.54 -5.47
CA THR A 116 15.48 -4.80 -6.74
C THR A 116 14.85 -5.68 -7.82
N GLN A 117 15.30 -6.92 -7.95
CA GLN A 117 14.76 -7.86 -8.94
C GLN A 117 13.28 -8.22 -8.69
N LEU A 118 12.88 -8.44 -7.43
CA LEU A 118 11.48 -8.67 -7.06
C LEU A 118 10.61 -7.44 -7.38
N PHE A 119 11.08 -6.25 -7.00
CA PHE A 119 10.39 -4.99 -7.27
C PHE A 119 10.19 -4.76 -8.77
N ASP A 120 11.24 -4.93 -9.56
CA ASP A 120 11.18 -4.76 -11.01
C ASP A 120 10.26 -5.83 -11.66
N SER A 121 10.26 -7.06 -11.14
CA SER A 121 9.35 -8.11 -11.61
C SER A 121 7.88 -7.74 -11.43
N LEU A 122 7.51 -7.15 -10.29
CA LEU A 122 6.16 -6.65 -10.03
C LEU A 122 5.76 -5.53 -11.01
N LEU A 123 6.71 -4.68 -11.40
CA LEU A 123 6.47 -3.59 -12.36
C LEU A 123 6.28 -4.10 -13.79
N ILE A 124 6.87 -5.23 -14.16
CA ILE A 124 6.80 -5.80 -15.51
C ILE A 124 5.54 -6.64 -15.71
N LEU A 125 5.22 -7.55 -14.78
CA LEU A 125 4.12 -8.52 -14.95
C LEU A 125 2.75 -7.87 -15.09
N SER A 126 1.86 -8.44 -15.90
CA SER A 126 0.52 -7.87 -16.03
C SER A 126 -0.29 -8.04 -14.73
N GLU A 127 -1.31 -7.19 -14.54
CA GLU A 127 -2.23 -7.34 -13.40
C GLU A 127 -2.90 -8.72 -13.41
N LYS A 128 -3.20 -9.25 -14.61
CA LYS A 128 -3.71 -10.60 -14.78
C LYS A 128 -2.71 -11.61 -14.23
N ASP A 129 -1.45 -11.58 -14.64
CA ASP A 129 -0.44 -12.56 -14.19
C ASP A 129 -0.22 -12.53 -12.67
N LEU A 130 -0.25 -11.34 -12.08
CA LEU A 130 -0.14 -11.16 -10.62
C LEU A 130 -1.37 -11.71 -9.86
N ASN A 131 -2.54 -11.73 -10.50
CA ASN A 131 -3.78 -12.28 -9.95
C ASN A 131 -4.06 -13.74 -10.35
N THR A 132 -3.33 -14.29 -11.34
CA THR A 132 -3.60 -15.59 -11.98
C THR A 132 -2.96 -16.72 -11.18
N ASN A 133 -3.63 -17.13 -10.11
CA ASN A 133 -3.43 -18.47 -9.54
C ASN A 133 -4.74 -19.03 -8.97
N LEU A 134 -5.85 -18.81 -9.69
CA LEU A 134 -7.21 -19.13 -9.25
C LEU A 134 -7.37 -20.60 -8.82
N ARG A 135 -6.73 -21.55 -9.51
CA ARG A 135 -6.77 -22.98 -9.15
C ARG A 135 -6.05 -23.31 -7.82
N ALA A 136 -5.05 -22.53 -7.43
CA ALA A 136 -4.39 -22.67 -6.14
C ALA A 136 -5.21 -21.99 -5.02
N LYS A 137 -5.90 -20.87 -5.32
CA LYS A 137 -6.80 -20.19 -4.38
C LYS A 137 -7.93 -21.10 -3.88
N GLU A 138 -8.46 -21.96 -4.74
CA GLU A 138 -9.53 -22.90 -4.39
C GLU A 138 -9.06 -24.05 -3.48
N ARG A 139 -7.78 -24.45 -3.55
CA ARG A 139 -7.23 -25.56 -2.75
C ARG A 139 -6.68 -25.14 -1.39
N TYR A 140 -6.26 -23.88 -1.27
CA TYR A 140 -5.63 -23.34 -0.05
C TYR A 140 -6.47 -22.19 0.49
N LEU A 141 -7.66 -22.51 1.01
CA LEU A 141 -8.49 -21.55 1.72
C LEU A 141 -7.91 -21.36 3.13
N THR A 142 -7.13 -20.30 3.32
CA THR A 142 -6.65 -19.93 4.65
C THR A 142 -7.71 -19.04 5.30
N LEU A 143 -8.29 -19.48 6.42
CA LEU A 143 -9.35 -18.77 7.16
C LEU A 143 -8.80 -17.71 8.14
N ASP A 144 -7.58 -17.22 7.92
CA ASP A 144 -6.97 -16.19 8.77
C ASP A 144 -7.60 -14.80 8.56
N GLY A 145 -8.40 -14.63 7.49
CA GLY A 145 -9.04 -13.38 7.14
C GLY A 145 -8.06 -12.27 6.72
N THR A 146 -6.79 -12.61 6.46
CA THR A 146 -5.78 -11.63 6.07
C THR A 146 -5.84 -11.36 4.57
N TYR A 147 -6.06 -10.10 4.23
CA TYR A 147 -6.17 -9.63 2.87
C TYR A 147 -5.08 -8.62 2.56
N PHE A 148 -4.57 -8.66 1.34
CA PHE A 148 -3.57 -7.74 0.87
C PHE A 148 -4.07 -7.06 -0.41
N SER A 149 -3.87 -5.74 -0.44
CA SER A 149 -4.11 -4.89 -1.61
C SER A 149 -2.80 -4.25 -2.01
N TRP A 150 -2.45 -4.32 -3.29
CA TRP A 150 -1.31 -3.61 -3.84
C TRP A 150 -1.72 -2.60 -4.88
N ILE A 151 -1.09 -1.43 -4.82
CA ILE A 151 -1.12 -0.42 -5.87
C ILE A 151 0.29 -0.36 -6.43
N ILE A 152 0.45 -0.84 -7.66
CA ILE A 152 1.75 -0.89 -8.36
C ILE A 152 1.72 0.16 -9.46
N THR A 153 2.55 1.18 -9.31
CA THR A 153 2.62 2.31 -10.22
C THR A 153 3.96 2.32 -10.93
N ASN A 154 3.92 2.28 -12.26
CA ASN A 154 5.06 2.61 -13.11
C ASN A 154 4.73 3.88 -13.92
N HIS A 155 5.67 4.31 -14.76
CA HIS A 155 5.57 5.54 -15.56
C HIS A 155 4.34 5.63 -16.47
N ARG A 156 3.68 4.50 -16.76
CA ARG A 156 2.64 4.38 -17.79
C ARG A 156 1.33 3.79 -17.27
N LYS A 157 1.35 3.06 -16.14
CA LYS A 157 0.25 2.23 -15.69
C LYS A 157 0.20 2.16 -14.16
N VAL A 158 -1.03 2.10 -13.65
CA VAL A 158 -1.35 1.71 -12.28
C VAL A 158 -2.01 0.34 -12.35
N LYS A 159 -1.53 -0.61 -11.53
CA LYS A 159 -2.13 -1.95 -11.39
C LYS A 159 -2.67 -2.10 -9.98
N ASN A 160 -3.85 -2.66 -9.86
CA ASN A 160 -4.45 -2.98 -8.57
C ASN A 160 -4.49 -4.50 -8.40
N VAL A 161 -3.76 -5.02 -7.43
CA VAL A 161 -3.63 -6.46 -7.20
C VAL A 161 -4.22 -6.79 -5.83
N HIS A 162 -4.94 -7.90 -5.76
CA HIS A 162 -5.64 -8.31 -4.57
C HIS A 162 -5.39 -9.78 -4.29
N ALA A 163 -4.91 -10.09 -3.09
CA ALA A 163 -4.63 -11.46 -2.69
C ALA A 163 -5.07 -11.71 -1.25
N VAL A 164 -5.76 -12.83 -1.07
CA VAL A 164 -6.10 -13.38 0.24
C VAL A 164 -4.96 -14.28 0.67
N SER A 165 -4.39 -14.02 1.85
CA SER A 165 -3.28 -14.76 2.48
C SER A 165 -2.20 -15.26 1.47
N PRO A 166 -1.37 -14.36 0.92
CA PRO A 166 -0.41 -14.67 -0.13
C PRO A 166 0.65 -15.67 0.36
N GLN A 167 0.71 -16.86 -0.21
CA GLN A 167 1.69 -17.90 0.15
C GLN A 167 2.61 -18.22 -1.03
N GLU A 168 3.69 -18.94 -0.78
CA GLU A 168 4.67 -19.34 -1.80
C GLU A 168 4.04 -20.14 -2.95
N ASN A 169 3.07 -21.00 -2.64
CA ASN A 169 2.36 -21.84 -3.59
C ASN A 169 1.16 -21.16 -4.28
N THR A 170 0.62 -20.06 -3.72
CA THR A 170 -0.56 -19.35 -4.26
C THR A 170 -0.17 -18.05 -4.96
N TYR A 171 0.69 -17.23 -4.37
CA TYR A 171 1.16 -15.97 -4.95
C TYR A 171 2.68 -15.83 -4.72
N PRO A 172 3.51 -16.66 -5.37
CA PRO A 172 4.95 -16.76 -5.09
C PRO A 172 5.65 -15.40 -5.11
N LEU A 173 5.42 -14.60 -6.14
CA LEU A 173 6.09 -13.30 -6.26
C LEU A 173 5.65 -12.31 -5.18
N LEU A 174 4.36 -12.23 -4.88
CA LEU A 174 3.83 -11.34 -3.83
C LEU A 174 4.34 -11.79 -2.45
N TYR A 175 4.34 -13.10 -2.19
CA TYR A 175 4.88 -13.70 -0.98
C TYR A 175 6.36 -13.38 -0.78
N HIS A 176 7.21 -13.62 -1.80
CA HIS A 176 8.63 -13.31 -1.71
C HIS A 176 8.88 -11.80 -1.56
N TYR A 177 8.08 -10.96 -2.20
CA TYR A 177 8.17 -9.51 -2.02
C TYR A 177 7.81 -9.07 -0.59
N ILE A 178 6.73 -9.61 -0.01
CA ILE A 178 6.37 -9.38 1.40
C ILE A 178 7.55 -9.75 2.30
N LYS A 179 8.07 -10.98 2.16
CA LYS A 179 9.21 -11.45 2.95
C LYS A 179 10.44 -10.56 2.79
N ALA A 180 10.76 -10.14 1.58
CA ALA A 180 11.89 -9.26 1.32
C ALA A 180 11.72 -7.90 2.03
N CYS A 181 10.53 -7.28 1.94
CA CYS A 181 10.22 -6.03 2.65
C CYS A 181 10.39 -6.16 4.17
N LEU A 182 9.87 -7.24 4.76
CA LEU A 182 9.93 -7.48 6.21
C LEU A 182 11.36 -7.78 6.67
N ASN A 183 12.07 -8.63 5.94
CA ASN A 183 13.46 -8.99 6.26
C ASN A 183 14.38 -7.79 6.14
N LEU A 184 14.21 -6.95 5.12
CA LEU A 184 14.96 -5.70 4.99
C LEU A 184 14.76 -4.80 6.21
N TYR A 185 13.50 -4.68 6.68
CA TYR A 185 13.21 -3.92 7.89
C TYR A 185 13.89 -4.50 9.12
N ARG A 186 13.68 -5.79 9.39
CA ARG A 186 14.21 -6.49 10.57
C ARG A 186 15.74 -6.51 10.64
N THR A 187 16.41 -6.59 9.48
CA THR A 187 17.89 -6.63 9.42
C THR A 187 18.52 -5.25 9.62
N ARG A 188 17.96 -4.21 9.00
CA ARG A 188 18.52 -2.86 9.04
C ARG A 188 18.02 -2.03 10.21
N ASN A 189 16.88 -2.40 10.79
CA ASN A 189 16.26 -1.69 11.89
C ASN A 189 15.91 -2.67 13.01
N LYS A 190 16.57 -2.52 14.16
CA LYS A 190 16.30 -3.33 15.36
C LYS A 190 15.03 -2.88 16.10
N GLY A 191 14.28 -1.92 15.55
CA GLY A 191 13.06 -1.38 16.13
C GLY A 191 11.88 -2.37 16.14
N ASN A 192 10.91 -2.10 17.01
CA ASN A 192 9.80 -3.03 17.29
C ASN A 192 8.58 -2.87 16.36
N LEU A 193 8.58 -1.93 15.39
CA LEU A 193 7.38 -1.59 14.61
C LEU A 193 6.73 -2.81 13.94
N LEU A 194 7.56 -3.68 13.36
CA LEU A 194 7.14 -4.88 12.63
C LEU A 194 7.55 -6.18 13.33
N GLN A 195 8.01 -6.13 14.59
CA GLN A 195 8.39 -7.34 15.33
C GLN A 195 7.18 -8.26 15.57
N ASN A 196 6.00 -7.67 15.79
CA ASN A 196 4.76 -8.41 16.04
C ASN A 196 4.02 -8.80 14.76
N PHE A 197 4.55 -8.45 13.57
CA PHE A 197 3.99 -8.92 12.30
C PHE A 197 4.41 -10.39 12.12
N SER A 198 3.69 -11.30 12.75
CA SER A 198 3.99 -12.74 12.81
C SER A 198 3.40 -13.55 11.66
N GLY A 199 2.78 -12.90 10.67
CA GLY A 199 2.07 -13.58 9.59
C GLY A 199 2.96 -14.24 8.52
N TYR A 200 4.27 -13.91 8.45
CA TYR A 200 5.15 -14.28 7.33
C TYR A 200 6.65 -14.36 7.67
#